data_AF-A0A5Q0UVW6-F1
#
_entry.id   AF-A0A5Q0UVW6-F1
#
_cell.length_a   1.000
_cell.length_b   1.000
_cell.length_c   1.000
_cell.angle_alpha   90.00
_cell.angle_beta   90.00
_cell.angle_gamma   90.00
#
_symmetry.space_group_name_H-M   'P 1'
#
loop_
_entity.id
_entity.type
_entity.pdbx_description
1 polymer ?
#
loop_
_entity_poly.entity_id
_entity_poly.type
_entity_poly.pdbx_seq_one_letter_code
_entity_poly.pdbx_strand_id
1 'polypeptide(L)'
;TKKPDLNDPVLRAKLAKGMGHNYYGEPAWPNDLLYIFPVVILGTIACNVGLAVLEPSMLGEPADPFATPLEILPEWYFFPVFQILRTVPNKLLGVLLMVSVPAGL
;
A
#
# COMPACT_ATOMS: atom_id res chain seq x y z
N THR A 1 20.39 -1.13 23.11
CA THR A 1 19.24 -1.99 22.78
C THR A 1 19.23 -3.21 23.68
N LYS A 2 18.04 -3.67 24.11
CA LYS A 2 17.86 -4.87 24.93
C LYS A 2 18.24 -6.11 24.09
N LYS A 3 19.10 -6.98 24.61
CA LYS A 3 19.44 -8.26 23.96
C LYS A 3 18.36 -9.32 24.24
N PRO A 4 18.16 -10.32 23.35
CA PRO A 4 17.25 -11.43 23.63
C PRO A 4 17.74 -12.24 24.84
N ASP A 5 16.82 -12.61 25.73
CA ASP A 5 17.12 -13.50 26.86
C ASP A 5 16.96 -14.96 26.43
N LEU A 6 18.07 -15.58 26.04
CA LEU A 6 18.07 -16.97 25.59
C LEU A 6 17.96 -17.98 26.74
N ASN A 7 17.93 -17.52 27.99
CA ASN A 7 17.67 -18.40 29.13
C ASN A 7 16.16 -18.60 29.35
N ASP A 8 15.30 -17.73 28.81
CA ASP A 8 13.85 -17.87 28.90
C ASP A 8 13.35 -18.99 27.96
N PRO A 9 12.83 -20.11 28.50
CA PRO A 9 12.31 -21.21 27.68
C PRO A 9 11.08 -20.80 26.86
N VAL A 10 10.30 -19.81 27.31
CA VAL A 10 9.12 -19.31 26.59
C VAL A 10 9.55 -18.55 25.33
N LEU A 11 10.52 -17.64 25.46
CA LEU A 11 11.07 -16.93 24.30
C LEU A 11 11.69 -17.90 23.30
N ARG A 12 12.48 -18.89 23.75
CA ARG A 12 13.05 -19.92 22.86
C ARG A 12 12.00 -20.71 22.11
N ALA A 13 10.91 -21.11 22.78
CA ALA A 13 9.81 -21.83 22.14
C ALA A 13 9.09 -20.97 21.08
N LYS A 14 9.00 -19.66 21.27
CA LYS A 14 8.45 -18.73 20.27
C LYS A 14 9.39 -18.54 19.08
N LEU A 15 10.69 -18.36 19.35
CA LEU A 15 11.70 -18.20 18.31
C LEU A 15 11.81 -19.45 17.42
N ALA A 16 11.67 -20.65 18.00
CA ALA A 16 11.63 -21.91 17.23
C ALA A 16 10.44 -21.98 16.24
N LYS A 17 9.40 -21.15 16.44
CA LYS A 17 8.23 -21.02 15.56
C LYS A 17 8.28 -19.76 14.69
N GLY A 18 9.41 -19.05 14.64
CA GLY A 18 9.56 -17.78 13.90
C GLY A 18 8.86 -16.58 14.54
N MET A 19 8.49 -16.66 15.83
CA MET A 19 7.80 -15.60 16.57
C MET A 19 8.68 -15.02 17.69
N GLY A 20 8.24 -13.92 18.30
CA GLY A 20 8.88 -13.36 19.49
C GLY A 20 10.06 -12.41 19.21
N HIS A 21 10.26 -12.03 17.94
CA HIS A 21 11.29 -11.06 17.53
C HIS A 21 11.06 -9.64 18.08
N ASN A 22 9.90 -9.38 18.69
CA ASN A 22 9.54 -8.13 19.37
C ASN A 22 9.92 -8.07 20.87
N TYR A 23 10.55 -9.12 21.43
CA TYR A 23 10.89 -9.19 22.87
C TYR A 23 12.24 -8.53 23.23
N TYR A 24 13.01 -8.15 22.22
CA TYR A 24 14.33 -7.55 22.31
C TYR A 24 14.43 -6.39 21.31
N GLY A 25 15.50 -5.60 21.42
CA GLY A 25 15.68 -4.37 20.62
C GLY A 25 15.39 -3.11 21.43
N GLU A 26 14.82 -2.12 20.75
CA GLU A 26 14.42 -0.86 21.38
C GLU A 26 13.02 -0.99 22.01
N PRO A 27 12.74 -0.35 23.15
CA PRO A 27 11.38 -0.30 23.68
C PRO A 27 10.46 0.45 22.71
N ALA A 28 9.40 -0.21 22.24
CA ALA A 28 8.41 0.41 21.35
C ALA A 28 7.77 1.66 22.00
N TRP A 29 7.49 1.61 23.30
CA TRP A 29 7.04 2.76 24.08
C TRP A 29 8.15 3.26 25.03
N PRO A 30 8.37 4.59 25.14
CA PRO A 30 7.76 5.66 24.33
C PRO A 30 8.50 5.91 23.00
N ASN A 31 9.69 5.32 22.82
CA ASN A 31 10.66 5.77 21.83
C ASN A 31 10.10 5.81 20.40
N ASP A 32 9.55 4.70 19.91
CA ASP A 32 8.98 4.66 18.56
C ASP A 32 7.55 5.17 18.54
N LEU A 33 6.69 4.64 19.40
CA LEU A 33 5.24 4.88 19.35
C LEU A 33 4.84 6.30 19.72
N LEU A 34 5.52 6.93 20.69
CA LEU A 34 5.16 8.28 21.12
C LEU A 34 5.96 9.34 20.38
N TYR A 35 7.24 9.09 20.06
CA TYR A 35 8.09 10.12 19.47
C TYR A 35 8.24 10.00 17.96
N ILE A 36 8.49 8.80 17.42
CA ILE A 36 8.71 8.64 15.98
C ILE A 36 7.39 8.60 15.20
N PHE A 37 6.38 7.88 15.69
CA PHE A 37 5.12 7.71 14.98
C PHE A 37 4.42 9.04 14.68
N PRO A 38 4.28 10.00 15.63
CA PRO A 38 3.69 11.30 15.31
C PRO A 38 4.49 12.10 14.29
N VAL A 39 5.82 12.00 14.29
CA VAL A 39 6.67 12.66 13.28
C VAL A 39 6.38 12.11 11.89
N VAL A 40 6.27 10.79 11.75
CA VAL A 40 5.92 10.14 10.47
C VAL A 40 4.51 10.52 10.02
N ILE A 41 3.55 10.49 10.95
CA ILE A 41 2.14 10.84 10.67
C ILE A 41 2.04 12.29 10.21
N LEU A 42 2.59 13.23 10.98
CA LEU A 42 2.53 14.65 10.66
C LEU A 42 3.33 14.97 9.39
N GLY A 43 4.47 14.33 9.16
CA GLY A 43 5.23 14.46 7.92
C GLY A 43 4.42 14.01 6.71
N THR A 44 3.77 12.85 6.80
CA THR A 44 2.91 12.32 5.72
C THR A 44 1.72 13.25 5.44
N ILE A 45 1.05 13.72 6.50
CA ILE A 45 -0.06 14.68 6.38
C ILE A 45 0.42 15.99 5.75
N ALA A 46 1.55 16.53 6.20
CA ALA A 46 2.10 17.77 5.68
C ALA A 46 2.45 17.66 4.19
N CYS A 47 3.03 16.55 3.75
CA CYS A 47 3.28 16.30 2.33
C CYS A 47 1.98 16.24 1.52
N ASN A 48 0.98 15.48 1.98
CA ASN A 48 -0.30 15.36 1.27
C ASN A 48 -1.05 16.70 1.20
N VAL A 49 -1.05 17.48 2.28
CA VAL A 49 -1.65 18.83 2.31
C VAL A 49 -0.87 19.77 1.40
N GLY A 50 0.46 19.73 1.43
CA GLY A 50 1.31 20.52 0.55
C GLY A 50 1.00 20.25 -0.92
N LEU A 51 0.91 18.98 -1.32
CA LEU A 51 0.53 18.59 -2.68
C LEU A 51 -0.88 19.05 -3.03
N ALA A 52 -1.87 18.85 -2.15
CA ALA A 52 -3.25 19.25 -2.41
C ALA A 52 -3.43 20.77 -2.58
N VAL A 53 -2.61 21.58 -1.90
CA VAL A 53 -2.62 23.04 -2.01
C VAL A 53 -1.88 23.51 -3.26
N LEU A 54 -0.72 22.90 -3.58
CA LEU A 54 0.11 23.30 -4.72
C LEU A 54 -0.43 22.79 -6.06
N GLU A 55 -1.13 21.66 -6.06
CA GLU A 55 -1.72 21.02 -7.24
C GLU A 55 -3.16 20.58 -6.93
N PRO A 56 -4.12 21.53 -6.90
CA PRO A 56 -5.51 21.21 -6.61
C PRO A 56 -6.13 20.37 -7.73
N SER A 57 -7.08 19.50 -7.36
CA SER A 57 -7.77 18.63 -8.31
C SER A 57 -8.58 19.44 -9.33
N MET A 58 -8.46 19.08 -10.60
CA MET A 58 -9.23 19.68 -11.70
C MET A 58 -10.67 19.15 -11.69
N LEU A 59 -11.64 20.02 -12.02
CA LEU A 59 -13.02 19.63 -12.29
C LEU A 59 -13.18 19.29 -13.77
N GLY A 60 -13.79 18.14 -14.05
CA GLY A 60 -14.11 17.70 -15.40
C GLY A 60 -15.46 18.22 -15.90
N GLU A 61 -15.75 17.94 -17.17
CA GLU A 61 -17.05 18.20 -17.78
C GLU A 61 -18.12 17.21 -17.28
N PRO A 62 -19.42 17.58 -17.29
CA PRO A 62 -20.50 16.63 -17.01
C PRO A 62 -20.49 15.45 -17.99
N ALA A 63 -20.91 14.27 -17.51
CA ALA A 63 -20.95 13.07 -18.34
C ALA A 63 -21.99 13.18 -19.48
N ASP A 64 -21.56 12.86 -20.71
CA ASP A 64 -22.42 12.76 -21.89
C ASP A 64 -22.32 11.35 -22.50
N PRO A 65 -23.41 10.54 -22.48
CA PRO A 65 -23.43 9.21 -23.08
C PRO A 65 -23.20 9.17 -24.59
N PHE A 66 -23.38 10.30 -25.30
CA PHE A 66 -23.23 10.39 -26.75
C PHE A 66 -21.90 10.99 -27.21
N ALA A 67 -21.05 11.42 -26.27
CA ALA A 67 -19.73 11.97 -26.56
C ALA A 67 -18.62 11.15 -25.89
N THR A 68 -17.80 10.46 -26.68
CA THR A 68 -16.63 9.72 -26.18
C THR A 68 -15.39 10.63 -26.17
N PRO A 69 -14.68 10.80 -25.05
CA PRO A 69 -13.47 11.61 -25.00
C PRO A 69 -12.32 10.94 -25.78
N LEU A 70 -11.34 11.75 -26.23
CA LEU A 70 -10.18 11.26 -26.98
C LEU A 70 -9.28 10.32 -26.16
N GLU A 71 -9.16 10.57 -24.85
CA GLU A 71 -8.35 9.78 -23.92
C GLU A 71 -9.23 9.20 -22.82
N ILE A 72 -9.18 7.87 -22.64
CA ILE A 72 -9.88 7.14 -21.57
C ILE A 72 -8.84 6.33 -20.82
N LEU A 73 -8.54 6.73 -19.58
CA LEU A 73 -7.56 6.10 -18.72
C LEU A 73 -8.13 5.95 -17.30
N PRO A 74 -7.88 4.82 -16.62
CA PRO A 74 -8.20 4.68 -15.20
C PRO A 74 -7.13 5.35 -14.33
N GLU A 75 -7.21 5.18 -13.01
CA GLU A 75 -6.12 5.57 -12.11
C GLU A 75 -4.85 4.75 -12.34
N TRP A 76 -3.69 5.32 -11.98
CA TRP A 76 -2.37 4.82 -12.34
C TRP A 76 -2.09 3.38 -11.89
N TYR A 77 -2.60 2.98 -10.73
CA TYR A 77 -2.42 1.62 -10.20
C TYR A 77 -3.22 0.57 -10.99
N PHE A 78 -4.17 0.99 -11.83
CA PHE A 78 -4.88 0.11 -12.76
C PHE A 78 -4.22 0.02 -14.15
N PHE A 79 -3.20 0.80 -14.47
CA PHE A 79 -2.56 0.78 -15.79
C PHE A 79 -2.11 -0.62 -16.26
N PRO A 80 -1.50 -1.48 -15.41
CA PRO A 80 -1.13 -2.83 -15.83
C PRO A 80 -2.35 -3.68 -16.23
N VAL A 81 -3.41 -3.64 -15.43
CA VAL A 81 -4.65 -4.39 -15.70
C VAL A 81 -5.39 -3.83 -16.91
N PHE A 82 -5.47 -2.51 -17.03
CA PHE A 82 -6.07 -1.84 -18.19
C PHE A 82 -5.37 -2.22 -19.48
N GLN A 83 -4.04 -2.33 -19.46
CA GLN A 83 -3.26 -2.81 -20.60
C GLN A 83 -3.64 -4.25 -20.98
N ILE A 84 -3.80 -5.15 -20.00
CA ILE A 84 -4.25 -6.53 -20.26
C ILE A 84 -5.63 -6.52 -20.91
N LEU A 85 -6.58 -5.75 -20.36
CA LEU A 85 -7.97 -5.72 -20.81
C LEU A 85 -8.13 -5.16 -22.24
N ARG A 86 -7.25 -4.24 -22.68
CA ARG A 86 -7.29 -3.69 -24.04
C ARG A 86 -6.47 -4.47 -25.07
N THR A 87 -5.51 -5.29 -24.63
CA THR A 87 -4.61 -6.03 -25.53
C THR A 87 -5.06 -7.47 -25.75
N VAL A 88 -5.71 -8.11 -24.78
CA VAL A 88 -6.19 -9.48 -24.92
C VAL A 88 -7.53 -9.50 -25.65
N PRO A 89 -7.64 -10.13 -26.85
CA PRO A 89 -8.86 -10.09 -27.64
C PRO A 89 -10.00 -10.92 -27.02
N ASN A 90 -9.67 -12.02 -26.33
CA ASN A 90 -10.66 -12.84 -25.65
C ASN A 90 -11.02 -12.21 -24.29
N LYS A 91 -12.26 -11.74 -24.17
CA LYS A 91 -12.76 -11.08 -22.96
C LYS A 91 -12.67 -11.96 -21.71
N LEU A 92 -13.03 -13.24 -21.81
CA LEU A 92 -12.98 -14.15 -20.68
C LEU A 92 -11.53 -14.38 -20.22
N LEU A 93 -10.61 -14.57 -21.17
CA LEU A 93 -9.18 -14.70 -20.86
C LEU A 93 -8.62 -13.42 -20.22
N GLY A 94 -8.99 -12.25 -20.73
CA GLY A 94 -8.59 -10.96 -20.14
C GLY A 94 -9.05 -10.82 -18.68
N VAL A 95 -10.29 -11.22 -18.39
CA VAL A 95 -10.83 -11.23 -17.02
C VAL A 95 -10.10 -12.25 -16.14
N LEU A 96 -9.82 -13.45 -16.63
CA LEU A 96 -9.07 -14.47 -15.89
C LEU A 96 -7.65 -13.98 -15.53
N LEU A 97 -6.96 -13.33 -16.48
CA LEU A 97 -5.64 -12.75 -16.25
C LEU A 97 -5.70 -11.63 -15.21
N MET A 98 -6.68 -10.73 -15.28
CA MET A 98 -6.90 -9.69 -14.26
C MET A 98 -7.08 -10.28 -12.85
N VAL A 99 -7.94 -11.28 -12.70
CA VAL A 99 -8.24 -11.89 -11.39
C VAL A 99 -7.09 -12.76 -10.89
N SER A 100 -6.20 -13.23 -11.77
CA SER A 100 -5.00 -13.97 -11.37
C SER A 100 -3.93 -13.10 -10.70
N VAL A 101 -3.99 -11.78 -10.82
CA VAL A 101 -2.97 -10.87 -10.26
C VAL A 101 -2.78 -11.08 -8.74
N PRO A 102 -3.83 -11.07 -7.89
CA PRO A 102 -3.67 -11.37 -6.47
C PRO A 102 -3.24 -12.81 -6.16
N ALA A 103 -3.53 -13.77 -7.05
CA ALA A 103 -3.16 -15.18 -6.84
C ALA A 103 -1.67 -15.45 -7.10
N GLY A 104 -0.98 -14.54 -7.80
CA GLY A 104 0.46 -14.59 -8.04
C GLY A 104 1.32 -13.82 -7.03
N LEU A 105 0.70 -13.16 -6.04
CA LEU A 105 1.37 -12.48 -4.92
C LEU A 105 1.53 -13.44 -3.73
#